data_AF-A0A800F4F4-F1
#
_entry.id   AF-A0A800F4F4-F1
#
_cell.length_a   1.000
_cell.length_b   1.000
_cell.length_c   1.000
_cell.angle_alpha   90.00
_cell.angle_beta   90.00
_cell.angle_gamma   90.00
#
_symmetry.space_group_name_H-M   'P 1'
#
loop_
_entity.id
_entity.type
_entity.pdbx_description
1 polymer ?
#
loop_
_entity_poly.entity_id
_entity_poly.type
_entity_poly.pdbx_seq_one_letter_code
_entity_poly.pdbx_strand_id
1 'polypeptide(L)'
;MGPQQHGPDRTGSWTSSDAAVATVTASAGLLISVAEGTSTITAAVGSVTAAISVTVAEGSATYDVVFESVWSAATHPTDFPSNPHFRVSSGARTRLA
;
A
#
# COMPACT_ATOMS: atom_id res chain seq x y z
N MET A 1 29.38 35.39 4.58
CA MET A 1 28.39 34.33 4.28
C MET A 1 28.48 33.31 5.41
N GLY A 2 27.68 33.46 6.46
CA GLY A 2 27.65 32.52 7.58
C GLY A 2 26.93 31.22 7.20
N PRO A 3 27.21 30.09 7.88
CA PRO A 3 26.48 28.85 7.65
C PRO A 3 24.99 29.12 7.84
N GLN A 4 24.16 28.64 6.91
CA GLN A 4 22.71 28.71 7.04
C GLN A 4 22.32 27.77 8.18
N GLN A 5 22.34 28.29 9.42
CA GLN A 5 22.05 27.49 10.60
C GLN A 5 20.55 27.21 10.60
N HIS A 6 20.16 25.98 10.25
CA HIS A 6 18.86 25.44 10.65
C HIS A 6 18.88 25.36 12.18
N GLY A 7 18.51 26.47 12.82
CA GLY A 7 18.47 26.60 14.29
C GLY A 7 17.53 25.56 14.92
N PRO A 8 17.67 25.33 16.24
CA PRO A 8 17.14 24.17 16.95
C PRO A 8 15.65 23.99 16.67
N ASP A 9 15.23 22.75 16.44
CA ASP A 9 13.85 22.27 16.39
C ASP A 9 12.82 23.40 16.31
N ARG A 10 12.74 24.04 15.15
CA ARG A 10 11.66 24.98 14.86
C ARG A 10 10.40 24.14 14.68
N THR A 11 9.79 23.80 15.80
CA THR A 11 8.48 23.16 15.86
C THR A 11 7.47 24.13 15.27
N GLY A 12 7.13 23.90 14.00
CA GLY A 12 6.06 24.62 13.33
C GLY A 12 4.71 24.00 13.68
N SER A 13 3.67 24.81 13.67
CA SER A 13 2.29 24.31 13.67
C SER A 13 1.88 24.01 12.23
N TRP A 14 1.48 22.77 12.01
CA TRP A 14 1.01 22.28 10.72
C TRP A 14 -0.49 22.03 10.75
N THR A 15 -1.18 22.40 9.68
CA THR A 15 -2.61 22.18 9.50
C THR A 15 -2.91 21.71 8.08
N SER A 16 -3.97 20.92 7.94
CA SER A 16 -4.50 20.47 6.66
C SER A 16 -5.90 21.07 6.47
N SER A 17 -6.23 21.52 5.26
CA SER A 17 -7.57 22.01 4.94
C SER A 17 -8.59 20.88 4.86
N ASP A 18 -8.14 19.66 4.54
CA ASP A 18 -8.98 18.47 4.43
C ASP A 18 -8.23 17.22 4.93
N ALA A 19 -8.60 16.77 6.14
CA ALA A 19 -8.03 15.59 6.77
C ALA A 19 -8.55 14.25 6.18
N ALA A 20 -9.66 14.28 5.42
CA ALA A 20 -10.14 13.10 4.70
C ALA A 20 -9.32 12.84 3.41
N VAL A 21 -8.63 13.86 2.90
CA VAL A 21 -7.71 13.75 1.74
C VAL A 21 -6.27 13.55 2.21
N ALA A 22 -5.78 14.40 3.12
CA ALA A 22 -4.41 14.32 3.64
C ALA A 22 -4.32 14.79 5.09
N THR A 23 -3.64 14.03 5.94
CA THR A 23 -3.36 14.41 7.34
C THR A 23 -1.92 14.84 7.50
N VAL A 24 -1.68 15.85 8.35
CA VAL A 24 -0.33 16.31 8.68
C VAL A 24 -0.16 16.32 10.20
N THR A 25 1.01 15.88 10.66
CA THR A 25 1.32 15.88 12.09
C THR A 25 1.62 17.30 12.54
N ALA A 26 0.81 17.83 13.46
CA ALA A 26 0.81 19.25 13.81
C ALA A 26 2.17 19.82 14.24
N SER A 27 3.06 19.02 14.84
CA SER A 27 4.36 19.49 15.37
C SER A 27 5.57 19.05 14.55
N ALA A 28 5.43 17.98 13.76
CA ALA A 28 6.53 17.35 13.02
C ALA A 28 6.43 17.54 11.50
N GLY A 29 5.27 17.95 10.99
CA GLY A 29 5.06 18.14 9.55
C GLY A 29 5.00 16.85 8.73
N LEU A 30 4.94 15.68 9.36
CA LEU A 30 4.79 14.40 8.66
C LEU A 30 3.40 14.32 8.01
N LEU A 31 3.37 14.18 6.69
CA LEU A 31 2.17 14.11 5.86
C LEU A 31 1.80 12.64 5.54
N ILE A 32 0.52 12.29 5.66
CA ILE A 32 -0.05 10.99 5.32
C ILE A 32 -1.24 11.21 4.37
N SER A 33 -1.20 10.59 3.20
CA SER A 33 -2.31 10.57 2.24
C SER A 33 -3.42 9.63 2.73
N VAL A 34 -4.68 10.07 2.64
CA VAL A 34 -5.86 9.31 3.10
C VAL A 34 -6.72 8.87 1.93
N ALA A 35 -7.08 9.80 1.03
CA ALA A 35 -7.93 9.53 -0.14
C ALA A 35 -7.57 10.44 -1.30
N GLU A 36 -8.01 10.09 -2.51
CA GLU A 36 -7.88 10.96 -3.68
C GLU A 36 -8.53 12.32 -3.45
N GLY A 37 -7.84 13.37 -3.88
CA GLY A 37 -8.32 14.73 -3.79
C GLY A 37 -7.19 15.74 -3.66
N THR A 38 -7.56 17.00 -3.46
CA THR A 38 -6.60 18.08 -3.22
C THR A 38 -6.80 18.66 -1.83
N SER A 39 -5.71 18.80 -1.08
CA SER A 39 -5.69 19.43 0.24
C SER A 39 -4.56 20.44 0.34
N THR A 40 -4.78 21.56 1.03
CA THR A 40 -3.77 22.57 1.28
C THR A 40 -3.17 22.35 2.66
N ILE A 41 -1.85 22.23 2.71
CA ILE A 41 -1.07 22.09 3.94
C ILE A 41 -0.45 23.43 4.29
N THR A 42 -0.69 23.91 5.50
CA THR A 42 -0.17 25.18 6.00
C THR A 42 0.78 24.93 7.17
N ALA A 43 1.97 25.52 7.08
CA ALA A 43 2.99 25.51 8.13
C ALA A 43 3.17 26.93 8.68
N ALA A 44 3.17 27.07 10.01
CA ALA A 44 3.48 28.33 10.67
C ALA A 44 4.61 28.14 11.69
N VAL A 45 5.60 29.03 11.65
CA VAL A 45 6.72 29.07 12.61
C VAL A 45 6.86 30.52 13.09
N GLY A 46 6.46 30.79 14.33
CA GLY A 46 6.41 32.15 14.86
C GLY A 46 5.45 33.02 14.05
N SER A 47 5.96 34.08 13.42
CA SER A 47 5.18 34.98 12.55
C SER A 47 5.20 34.62 11.07
N VAL A 48 5.99 33.62 10.67
CA VAL A 48 6.13 33.21 9.27
C VAL A 48 5.15 32.08 8.98
N THR A 49 4.37 32.21 7.90
CA THR A 49 3.42 31.19 7.44
C THR A 49 3.68 30.87 5.98
N ALA A 50 3.59 29.59 5.62
CA ALA A 50 3.68 29.11 4.24
C ALA A 50 2.61 28.05 3.99
N ALA A 51 2.05 28.02 2.78
CA ALA A 51 1.03 27.05 2.38
C ALA A 51 1.41 26.37 1.06
N ILE A 52 1.08 25.10 0.92
CA ILE A 52 1.31 24.30 -0.29
C ILE A 52 0.06 23.48 -0.62
N SER A 53 -0.30 23.43 -1.90
CA SER A 53 -1.36 22.56 -2.40
C SER A 53 -0.80 21.17 -2.68
N VAL A 54 -1.43 20.15 -2.11
CA VAL A 54 -1.09 18.74 -2.29
C VAL A 54 -2.24 18.05 -3.01
N THR A 55 -1.94 17.33 -4.09
CA THR A 55 -2.90 16.47 -4.79
C THR A 55 -2.53 15.02 -4.56
N VAL A 56 -3.46 14.27 -3.96
CA VAL A 56 -3.38 12.81 -3.79
C VAL A 56 -4.09 12.18 -4.97
N ALA A 57 -3.41 11.28 -5.67
CA ALA A 57 -3.96 10.49 -6.76
C ALA A 57 -4.03 9.02 -6.35
N GLU A 58 -5.03 8.28 -6.83
CA GLU A 58 -5.10 6.84 -6.61
C GLU A 58 -3.94 6.11 -7.33
N GLY A 59 -3.30 5.22 -6.59
CA GLY A 59 -2.36 4.25 -7.14
C GLY A 59 -3.03 2.90 -7.32
N SER A 60 -2.93 2.32 -8.52
CA SER A 60 -3.33 0.93 -8.75
C SER A 60 -2.12 0.00 -8.58
N ALA A 61 -2.31 -1.11 -7.87
CA ALA A 61 -1.32 -2.17 -7.76
C ALA A 61 -1.90 -3.49 -8.31
N THR A 62 -1.13 -4.16 -9.15
CA THR A 62 -1.47 -5.50 -9.66
C THR A 62 -0.81 -6.55 -8.78
N TYR A 63 -1.59 -7.54 -8.34
CA TYR A 63 -1.11 -8.68 -7.56
C TYR A 63 -1.42 -9.97 -8.31
N ASP A 64 -0.40 -10.81 -8.50
CA ASP A 64 -0.61 -12.18 -8.97
C ASP A 64 -1.03 -13.06 -7.79
N VAL A 65 -2.23 -13.65 -7.88
CA VAL A 65 -2.71 -14.63 -6.90
C VAL A 65 -2.46 -16.03 -7.45
N VAL A 66 -1.49 -16.73 -6.88
CA VAL A 66 -1.17 -18.11 -7.23
C VAL A 66 -1.75 -19.05 -6.17
N PHE A 67 -2.64 -19.94 -6.58
CA PHE A 67 -3.08 -21.06 -5.76
C PHE A 67 -2.35 -22.33 -6.21
N GLU A 68 -1.36 -22.77 -5.44
CA GLU A 68 -0.75 -24.08 -5.65
C GLU A 68 -1.66 -25.16 -5.04
N SER A 69 -2.43 -25.84 -5.90
CA SER A 69 -3.18 -27.01 -5.46
C SER A 69 -2.28 -28.23 -5.53
N VAL A 70 -1.86 -28.72 -4.35
CA VAL A 70 -1.18 -30.01 -4.20
C VAL A 70 -2.23 -31.08 -3.91
N TRP A 71 -2.31 -32.10 -4.76
CA TRP A 71 -3.10 -33.29 -4.47
C TRP A 71 -2.55 -33.99 -3.22
N SER A 72 -3.40 -34.19 -2.21
CA SER A 72 -3.07 -35.01 -1.03
C SER A 72 -3.78 -36.35 -1.10
N ALA A 73 -3.00 -37.43 -1.22
CA ALA A 73 -3.50 -38.81 -1.20
C ALA A 73 -4.13 -39.21 0.16
N ALA A 74 -3.85 -38.44 1.23
CA ALA A 74 -4.41 -38.70 2.56
C ALA A 74 -5.88 -38.25 2.70
N THR A 75 -6.30 -37.23 1.94
CA THR A 75 -7.67 -36.69 1.97
C THR A 75 -8.49 -37.03 0.74
N HIS A 76 -7.86 -37.62 -0.29
CA HIS A 76 -8.52 -38.04 -1.52
C HIS A 76 -8.08 -39.47 -1.84
N PRO A 77 -8.86 -40.50 -1.47
CA PRO A 77 -8.55 -41.87 -1.82
C PRO A 77 -8.46 -42.00 -3.34
N THR A 78 -7.53 -42.81 -3.82
CA THR A 78 -7.35 -43.12 -5.26
C THR A 78 -8.53 -43.90 -5.86
N ASP A 79 -9.55 -44.19 -5.06
CA ASP A 79 -10.75 -44.93 -5.44
C ASP A 79 -11.83 -43.93 -5.91
N PHE A 80 -11.66 -43.43 -7.14
CA PHE A 80 -12.65 -42.58 -7.79
C PHE A 80 -13.89 -43.42 -8.13
N PRO A 81 -15.11 -43.02 -7.72
CA PRO A 81 -16.32 -43.73 -8.15
C PRO A 81 -16.43 -43.67 -9.68
N SER A 82 -16.82 -44.78 -10.31
CA SER A 82 -16.86 -45.01 -11.77
C SER A 82 -17.83 -44.13 -12.57
N ASN A 83 -18.31 -43.03 -12.00
CA ASN A 83 -19.13 -42.02 -12.65
C ASN A 83 -18.33 -41.31 -13.77
N PRO A 84 -18.86 -41.23 -15.01
CA PRO A 84 -18.17 -40.66 -16.17
C PRO A 84 -17.93 -39.13 -16.13
N HIS A 85 -18.38 -38.41 -15.09
CA HIS A 85 -18.23 -36.94 -15.02
C HIS A 85 -16.84 -36.41 -14.66
N PHE A 86 -15.92 -37.24 -14.14
CA PHE A 86 -14.56 -36.80 -13.80
C PHE A 86 -13.53 -37.72 -14.47
N ARG A 87 -12.80 -37.19 -15.45
CA ARG A 87 -11.62 -37.86 -16.01
C ARG A 87 -10.37 -37.16 -15.49
N VAL A 88 -9.55 -37.86 -14.71
CA VAL A 88 -8.19 -37.40 -14.44
C VAL A 88 -7.34 -37.74 -15.67
N SER A 89 -6.87 -36.74 -16.40
CA SER A 89 -5.78 -36.94 -17.36
C SER A 89 -4.49 -36.97 -16.55
N SER A 90 -4.15 -38.13 -15.98
CA SER A 90 -2.83 -38.34 -15.36
C SER A 90 -1.78 -38.33 -16.47
N GLY A 91 -1.40 -37.13 -16.91
CA GLY A 91 -0.20 -36.89 -17.68
C GLY A 91 0.99 -37.12 -16.77
N ALA A 92 1.31 -38.39 -16.50
CA ALA A 92 2.57 -38.77 -15.88
C ALA A 92 3.69 -38.34 -16.84
N ARG A 93 4.21 -37.12 -16.65
CA ARG A 93 5.49 -36.73 -17.23
C ARG A 93 6.57 -37.45 -16.45
N THR A 94 6.88 -38.68 -16.84
CA THR A 94 8.10 -39.34 -16.39
C THR A 94 9.27 -38.57 -16.99
N ARG A 95 9.95 -37.75 -16.19
CA ARG A 95 11.30 -37.30 -16.52
C ARG A 95 12.20 -38.52 -16.31
N LEU A 96 12.52 -39.24 -17.38
CA LEU A 96 13.69 -40.11 -17.37
C LEU A 96 14.94 -39.22 -17.30
N ALA A 97 15.94 -39.74 -16.58
CA ALA A 97 17.22 -39.11 -16.30
C ALA A 97 17.90 -38.53 -17.54
#